data_AF-A0A195FUI7-F1
#
_entry.id   AF-A0A195FUI7-F1
#
_cell.length_a   1.000
_cell.length_b   1.000
_cell.length_c   1.000
_cell.angle_alpha   90.00
_cell.angle_beta   90.00
_cell.angle_gamma   90.00
#
_symmetry.space_group_name_H-M   'P 1'
#
loop_
_entity.id
_entity.type
_entity.pdbx_description
1 polymer ?
#
loop_
_entity_poly.entity_id
_entity_poly.type
_entity_poly.pdbx_seq_one_letter_code
_entity_poly.pdbx_strand_id
1 'polypeptide(L)'
;MEIDEEIMQKPMEIVEEMTTKTLTIHKQIKSLYTHSNALQKKIEALERINENRSSQNSSSESTNESFNESSDESKISHNDESTYLLNKKMQLLELQLKSKNEIIAMLELQIYINFLFDEKFKNLNDRILMGHNIKIGKLEEEIKRLK
;
A
#
# COMPACT_ATOMS: atom_id res chain seq x y z
N MET A 1 -7.33 -35.71 23.27
CA MET A 1 -7.05 -34.26 23.33
C MET A 1 -8.01 -33.72 24.36
N GLU A 2 -7.48 -33.18 25.45
CA GLU A 2 -8.31 -32.66 26.55
C GLU A 2 -9.02 -31.40 26.07
N ILE A 3 -10.31 -31.27 26.37
CA ILE A 3 -11.13 -30.12 25.99
C ILE A 3 -10.50 -28.81 26.48
N ASP A 4 -9.79 -28.86 27.61
CA ASP A 4 -9.10 -27.73 28.22
C ASP A 4 -7.91 -27.23 27.39
N GLU A 5 -7.09 -28.15 26.83
CA GLU A 5 -6.04 -27.79 25.87
C GLU A 5 -6.65 -27.17 24.61
N GLU A 6 -7.75 -27.74 24.10
CA GLU A 6 -8.36 -27.29 22.86
C GLU A 6 -9.00 -25.88 22.99
N ILE A 7 -9.55 -25.56 24.18
CA ILE A 7 -10.10 -24.24 24.51
C ILE A 7 -9.00 -23.19 24.67
N MET A 8 -7.82 -23.57 25.20
CA MET A 8 -6.75 -22.62 25.49
C MET A 8 -5.78 -22.41 24.31
N GLN A 9 -5.48 -23.47 23.56
CA GLN A 9 -4.36 -23.49 22.63
C GLN A 9 -4.75 -23.02 21.22
N LYS A 10 -5.90 -23.45 20.70
CA LYS A 10 -6.38 -23.01 19.37
C LYS A 10 -6.55 -21.49 19.25
N PRO A 11 -7.10 -20.77 20.25
CA PRO A 11 -7.18 -19.32 20.17
C PRO A 11 -5.82 -18.64 20.13
N MET A 12 -4.83 -19.17 20.83
CA MET A 12 -3.48 -18.63 20.86
C MET A 12 -2.79 -18.78 19.49
N GLU A 13 -2.94 -19.95 18.85
CA GLU A 13 -2.41 -20.20 17.50
C GLU A 13 -3.01 -19.23 16.45
N ILE A 14 -4.32 -18.99 16.51
CA ILE A 14 -5.00 -18.05 15.61
C ILE A 14 -4.43 -16.63 15.76
N VAL A 15 -4.26 -16.16 17.00
CA VAL A 15 -3.72 -14.83 17.31
C VAL A 15 -2.26 -14.71 16.84
N GLU A 16 -1.45 -15.73 17.05
CA GLU A 16 -0.04 -15.75 16.62
C GLU A 16 0.08 -15.70 15.09
N GLU A 17 -0.72 -16.50 14.37
CA GLU A 17 -0.77 -16.49 12.91
C GLU A 17 -1.18 -15.12 12.37
N MET A 18 -2.23 -14.53 12.95
CA MET A 18 -2.73 -13.20 12.59
C MET A 18 -1.69 -12.09 12.83
N THR A 19 -0.99 -12.16 13.96
CA THR A 19 0.09 -11.22 14.29
C THR A 19 1.21 -11.30 13.26
N THR A 20 1.61 -12.51 12.88
CA THR A 20 2.66 -12.75 11.88
C THR A 20 2.27 -12.23 10.49
N LYS A 21 1.03 -12.48 10.07
CA LYS A 21 0.49 -11.93 8.81
C LYS A 21 0.49 -10.39 8.84
N THR A 22 0.03 -9.80 9.93
CA THR A 22 -0.02 -8.34 10.11
C THR A 22 1.37 -7.71 10.06
N LEU A 23 2.37 -8.31 10.70
CA LEU A 23 3.77 -7.87 10.61
C LEU A 23 4.31 -7.94 9.18
N THR A 24 3.95 -8.97 8.43
CA THR A 24 4.35 -9.12 7.02
C THR A 24 3.75 -8.02 6.15
N ILE A 25 2.47 -7.70 6.35
CA ILE A 25 1.79 -6.60 5.64
C ILE A 25 2.46 -5.25 5.94
N HIS A 26 2.81 -4.96 7.20
CA HIS A 26 3.53 -3.73 7.56
C HIS A 26 4.88 -3.60 6.82
N LYS A 27 5.63 -4.70 6.68
CA LYS A 27 6.89 -4.71 5.92
C LYS A 27 6.64 -4.41 4.43
N GLN A 28 5.58 -4.96 3.85
CA GLN A 28 5.19 -4.69 2.46
C GLN A 28 4.81 -3.22 2.26
N ILE A 29 4.00 -2.64 3.16
CA ILE A 29 3.62 -1.22 3.13
C ILE A 29 4.87 -0.33 3.20
N LYS A 30 5.79 -0.59 4.14
CA LYS A 30 7.03 0.19 4.26
C LYS A 30 7.88 0.14 2.98
N SER A 31 7.99 -1.04 2.37
CA SER A 31 8.67 -1.20 1.09
C SER A 31 7.98 -0.39 0.00
N LEU A 32 6.66 -0.47 -0.12
CA LEU A 32 5.88 0.26 -1.11
C LEU A 32 6.03 1.77 -0.95
N TYR A 33 5.96 2.33 0.26
CA TYR A 33 6.21 3.75 0.50
C TYR A 33 7.59 4.19 0.03
N THR A 34 8.62 3.38 0.28
CA THR A 34 9.98 3.68 -0.19
C THR A 34 10.04 3.76 -1.71
N HIS A 35 9.38 2.83 -2.40
CA HIS A 35 9.31 2.82 -3.86
C HIS A 35 8.45 3.97 -4.42
N SER A 36 7.29 4.26 -3.81
CA SER A 36 6.43 5.38 -4.20
C SER A 36 7.17 6.71 -4.06
N ASN A 37 7.91 6.92 -2.97
CA ASN A 37 8.73 8.12 -2.79
C ASN A 37 9.84 8.23 -3.84
N ALA A 38 10.46 7.12 -4.24
CA ALA A 38 11.46 7.12 -5.30
C ALA A 38 10.84 7.45 -6.66
N LEU A 39 9.65 6.93 -6.96
CA LEU A 39 8.90 7.28 -8.18
C LEU A 39 8.50 8.75 -8.20
N GLN A 40 7.96 9.27 -7.10
CA GLN A 40 7.59 10.67 -6.95
C GLN A 40 8.76 11.61 -7.23
N LYS A 41 9.93 11.35 -6.62
CA LYS A 41 11.16 12.12 -6.89
C LYS A 41 11.59 12.05 -8.36
N LYS A 42 11.39 10.91 -9.02
CA LYS A 42 11.73 10.73 -10.43
C LYS A 42 10.77 11.52 -11.33
N ILE A 43 9.48 11.58 -11.00
CA ILE A 43 8.50 12.41 -11.69
C ILE A 43 8.89 13.89 -11.55
N GLU A 44 9.13 14.36 -10.33
CA GLU A 44 9.54 15.75 -10.06
C GLU A 44 10.83 16.15 -10.80
N ALA A 45 11.80 15.24 -10.91
CA ALA A 45 13.01 15.48 -11.67
C ALA A 45 12.75 15.61 -13.19
N LEU A 46 11.83 14.80 -13.73
CA LEU A 46 11.44 14.88 -15.14
C LEU A 46 10.61 16.12 -15.44
N GLU A 47 9.73 16.54 -14.53
CA GLU A 47 8.97 17.79 -14.62
C GLU A 47 9.91 19.00 -14.70
N ARG A 48 10.91 19.08 -13.81
CA ARG A 48 11.93 20.16 -13.84
C ARG A 48 12.71 20.18 -15.15
N ILE A 49 13.07 19.02 -15.71
CA ILE A 49 13.74 18.94 -17.00
C ILE A 49 12.82 19.46 -18.12
N ASN A 50 11.53 19.14 -18.05
CA ASN A 50 10.54 19.56 -19.04
C ASN A 50 10.31 21.08 -18.99
N GLU A 51 10.19 21.67 -17.80
CA GLU A 51 10.06 23.11 -17.59
C GLU A 51 11.29 23.89 -18.11
N ASN A 52 12.50 23.37 -17.85
CA ASN A 52 13.74 23.95 -18.37
C ASN A 52 13.85 23.89 -19.90
N ARG A 53 13.32 22.84 -20.54
CA ARG A 53 13.27 22.73 -22.01
C ARG A 53 12.21 23.66 -22.62
N SER A 54 11.05 23.78 -21.99
CA SER A 54 9.99 24.69 -22.44
C SER A 54 10.42 26.16 -22.38
N SER A 55 11.21 26.55 -21.38
CA SER A 55 11.75 27.90 -21.22
C SER A 55 12.95 28.22 -22.13
N GLN A 56 13.70 27.21 -22.58
CA GLN A 56 14.77 27.43 -23.58
C GLN A 56 14.22 27.63 -24.99
N ASN A 57 13.14 26.93 -25.38
CA ASN A 57 12.55 27.11 -26.71
C ASN A 57 11.93 28.50 -26.91
N SER A 58 11.44 29.15 -25.85
CA SER A 58 10.82 30.49 -25.94
C SER A 58 11.82 31.65 -26.04
N SER A 59 13.12 31.44 -25.79
CA SER A 59 14.14 32.50 -25.95
C SER A 59 14.86 32.47 -27.30
N SER A 60 14.74 31.38 -28.05
CA SER A 60 15.34 31.21 -29.39
C SER A 60 14.47 31.68 -30.55
N GLU A 61 13.25 32.19 -30.31
CA GLU A 61 12.27 32.54 -31.36
C GLU A 61 12.23 34.04 -31.72
N SER A 62 13.20 34.85 -31.27
CA SER A 62 13.20 36.32 -31.47
C SER A 62 14.32 36.89 -32.34
N THR A 63 15.06 36.07 -33.07
CA THR A 63 16.03 36.56 -34.07
C THR A 63 15.94 35.76 -35.35
N ASN A 64 14.91 36.03 -36.15
CA ASN A 64 14.94 35.89 -37.61
C ASN A 64 13.78 36.66 -38.23
N GLU A 65 13.81 37.99 -38.08
CA GLU A 65 13.28 38.84 -39.14
C GLU A 65 14.30 38.81 -40.29
N SER A 66 13.98 38.07 -41.35
CA SER A 66 14.07 38.52 -42.75
C SER A 66 14.44 37.42 -43.76
N PHE A 67 13.70 37.45 -44.86
CA PHE A 67 13.95 36.88 -46.18
C PHE A 67 13.63 35.41 -46.51
N ASN A 68 12.59 35.32 -47.34
CA ASN A 68 12.39 34.48 -48.51
C ASN A 68 11.80 33.07 -48.35
N GLU A 69 10.64 32.93 -49.02
CA GLU A 69 10.01 31.71 -49.49
C GLU A 69 11.02 30.74 -50.12
N SER A 70 11.08 29.52 -49.60
CA SER A 70 11.13 28.33 -50.43
C SER A 70 10.58 27.13 -49.66
N SER A 71 9.78 26.36 -50.40
CA SER A 71 9.18 25.08 -50.02
C SER A 71 10.23 24.09 -49.50
N ASP A 72 10.01 23.53 -48.31
CA ASP A 72 10.66 22.28 -47.92
C ASP A 72 9.76 21.49 -46.95
N GLU A 73 9.32 20.32 -47.41
CA GLU A 73 8.63 19.33 -46.60
C GLU A 73 9.57 18.80 -45.49
N SER A 74 8.98 18.45 -44.35
CA SER A 74 9.55 17.57 -43.33
C SER A 74 10.69 18.10 -42.43
N LYS A 75 10.46 19.21 -41.73
CA LYS A 75 11.03 19.35 -40.38
C LYS A 75 10.02 18.86 -39.36
N ILE A 76 9.86 17.53 -39.22
CA ILE A 76 9.43 16.99 -37.93
C ILE A 76 10.54 17.40 -36.97
N SER A 77 10.26 18.44 -36.19
CA SER A 77 11.11 18.92 -35.12
C SER A 77 11.50 17.72 -34.25
N HIS A 78 12.78 17.33 -34.25
CA HIS A 78 13.32 16.32 -33.32
C HIS A 78 13.01 16.67 -31.84
N ASN A 79 12.69 17.94 -31.58
CA ASN A 79 12.24 18.43 -30.28
C ASN A 79 10.86 17.86 -29.89
N ASP A 80 9.93 17.69 -30.84
CA ASP A 80 8.56 17.25 -30.58
C ASP A 80 8.50 15.76 -30.22
N GLU A 81 9.29 14.93 -30.91
CA GLU A 81 9.37 13.48 -30.64
C GLU A 81 10.01 13.20 -29.27
N SER A 82 11.04 13.98 -28.90
CA SER A 82 11.69 13.88 -27.59
C SER A 82 10.77 14.32 -26.43
N THR A 83 9.95 15.35 -26.66
CA THR A 83 8.97 15.86 -25.69
C THR A 83 7.81 14.90 -25.54
N TYR A 84 7.33 14.32 -26.65
CA TYR A 84 6.29 13.30 -26.63
C TYR A 84 6.72 12.04 -25.85
N LEU A 85 7.95 11.56 -26.08
CA LEU A 85 8.49 10.41 -25.36
C LEU A 85 8.65 10.69 -23.85
N LEU A 86 9.07 11.90 -23.49
CA LEU A 86 9.17 12.35 -22.10
C LEU A 86 7.79 12.37 -21.42
N ASN A 87 6.78 12.94 -22.06
CA ASN A 87 5.41 12.98 -21.55
C ASN A 87 4.84 11.57 -21.34
N LYS A 88 5.01 10.66 -22.32
CA LYS A 88 4.59 9.25 -22.16
C LYS A 88 5.28 8.56 -20.98
N LYS A 89 6.57 8.81 -20.80
CA LYS A 89 7.33 8.26 -19.67
C LYS A 89 6.82 8.80 -18.33
N MET A 90 6.45 10.07 -18.26
CA MET A 90 5.89 10.71 -17.07
C MET A 90 4.52 10.12 -16.72
N GLN A 91 3.61 10.02 -17.70
CA GLN A 91 2.30 9.38 -17.54
C GLN A 91 2.41 7.93 -17.04
N LEU A 92 3.37 7.16 -17.57
CA LEU A 92 3.60 5.79 -17.10
C LEU A 92 4.04 5.75 -15.63
N LEU A 93 4.93 6.66 -15.23
CA LEU A 93 5.40 6.74 -13.83
C LEU A 93 4.28 7.18 -12.88
N GLU A 94 3.43 8.12 -13.29
CA GLU A 94 2.24 8.54 -12.53
C GLU A 94 1.26 7.39 -12.35
N LEU A 95 0.99 6.61 -13.40
CA LEU A 95 0.14 5.42 -13.32
C LEU A 95 0.74 4.36 -12.38
N GLN A 96 2.05 4.14 -12.43
CA GLN A 96 2.75 3.24 -11.51
C GLN A 96 2.66 3.72 -10.06
N LEU A 97 2.82 5.02 -9.82
CA LEU A 97 2.69 5.62 -8.49
C LEU A 97 1.27 5.45 -7.95
N LYS A 98 0.26 5.78 -8.77
CA LYS A 98 -1.16 5.61 -8.42
C LYS A 98 -1.47 4.17 -8.04
N SER A 99 -1.04 3.21 -8.87
CA SER A 99 -1.24 1.78 -8.59
C SER A 99 -0.58 1.34 -7.29
N LYS A 100 0.64 1.80 -6.98
CA LYS A 100 1.29 1.49 -5.70
C LYS A 100 0.54 2.06 -4.50
N ASN A 101 0.02 3.28 -4.62
CA ASN A 101 -0.76 3.90 -3.55
C ASN A 101 -2.10 3.17 -3.32
N GLU A 102 -2.75 2.68 -4.37
CA GLU A 102 -3.93 1.82 -4.25
C GLU A 102 -3.60 0.49 -3.53
N ILE A 103 -2.47 -0.13 -3.85
CA ILE A 103 -2.01 -1.35 -3.14
C ILE A 103 -1.74 -1.05 -1.66
N ILE A 104 -1.10 0.08 -1.33
CA ILE A 104 -0.89 0.50 0.06
C ILE A 104 -2.24 0.60 0.79
N ALA A 105 -3.22 1.30 0.21
CA ALA A 105 -4.53 1.48 0.83
C ALA A 105 -5.25 0.13 1.08
N MET A 106 -5.15 -0.83 0.14
CA MET A 106 -5.70 -2.17 0.35
C MET A 106 -5.02 -2.93 1.48
N LEU A 107 -3.69 -2.82 1.60
CA LEU A 107 -2.93 -3.48 2.67
C LEU A 107 -3.24 -2.85 4.04
N GLU A 108 -3.41 -1.53 4.11
CA GLU A 108 -3.86 -0.84 5.32
C GLU A 108 -5.26 -1.30 5.75
N LEU A 109 -6.17 -1.47 4.78
CA LEU A 109 -7.50 -2.02 5.05
C LEU A 109 -7.43 -3.46 5.60
N GLN A 110 -6.53 -4.30 5.08
CA GLN A 110 -6.33 -5.65 5.61
C GLN A 110 -5.85 -5.65 7.06
N ILE A 111 -4.93 -4.74 7.44
CA ILE A 111 -4.51 -4.57 8.84
C ILE A 111 -5.71 -4.19 9.71
N TYR A 112 -6.53 -3.24 9.24
CA TYR A 112 -7.72 -2.82 9.98
C TYR A 112 -8.74 -3.95 10.18
N ILE A 113 -8.97 -4.76 9.15
CA ILE A 113 -9.86 -5.94 9.25
C ILE A 113 -9.31 -6.94 10.26
N ASN A 114 -8.00 -7.20 10.27
CA ASN A 114 -7.38 -8.09 11.25
C ASN A 114 -7.58 -7.57 12.68
N PHE A 115 -7.40 -6.25 12.89
CA PHE A 115 -7.64 -5.63 14.19
C PHE A 115 -9.09 -5.81 14.67
N LEU A 116 -10.07 -5.60 13.79
CA LEU A 116 -11.49 -5.82 14.12
C LEU A 116 -11.76 -7.29 14.46
N PHE A 117 -11.16 -8.21 13.71
CA PHE A 117 -11.28 -9.63 14.00
C PHE A 117 -10.69 -9.97 15.38
N ASP A 118 -9.48 -9.50 15.70
CA ASP A 118 -8.84 -9.73 17.00
C ASP A 118 -9.73 -9.26 18.16
N GLU A 119 -10.36 -8.10 18.03
CA GLU A 119 -11.27 -7.56 19.04
C GLU A 119 -12.49 -8.47 19.25
N LYS A 120 -13.12 -8.92 18.15
CA LYS A 120 -14.27 -9.83 18.19
C LYS A 120 -13.88 -11.21 18.71
N PHE A 121 -12.72 -11.70 18.31
CA PHE A 121 -12.20 -12.99 18.70
C PHE A 121 -11.88 -13.03 20.19
N LYS A 122 -11.21 -12.00 20.71
CA LYS A 122 -10.94 -11.85 22.14
C LYS A 122 -12.23 -11.84 22.96
N ASN A 123 -13.23 -11.05 22.54
CA ASN A 123 -14.52 -11.00 23.22
C ASN A 123 -15.20 -12.39 23.26
N LEU A 124 -15.17 -13.12 22.15
CA LEU A 124 -15.70 -14.48 22.08
C LEU A 124 -14.94 -15.42 23.03
N ASN A 125 -13.60 -15.37 23.00
CA ASN A 125 -12.75 -16.19 23.85
C ASN A 125 -13.01 -15.95 25.34
N ASP A 126 -13.09 -14.67 25.75
CA ASP A 126 -13.38 -14.28 27.13
C ASP A 126 -14.73 -14.83 27.60
N ARG A 127 -15.75 -14.82 26.72
CA ARG A 127 -17.08 -15.38 27.02
C ARG A 127 -17.05 -16.90 27.16
N ILE A 128 -16.30 -17.60 26.30
CA ILE A 128 -16.13 -19.06 26.37
C ILE A 128 -15.43 -19.43 27.68
N LEU A 129 -14.34 -18.75 28.01
CA LEU A 129 -13.57 -18.95 29.25
C LEU A 129 -14.43 -18.73 30.50
N MET A 130 -15.21 -17.65 30.53
CA MET A 130 -16.12 -17.38 31.64
C MET A 130 -17.16 -18.48 31.81
N GLY A 131 -17.80 -18.93 30.72
CA GLY A 131 -18.76 -20.03 30.75
C GLY A 131 -18.13 -21.35 31.22
N HIS A 132 -16.91 -21.63 30.76
CA HIS A 132 -16.14 -22.80 31.17
C HIS A 132 -15.82 -22.79 32.66
N ASN A 133 -15.28 -21.68 33.17
CA ASN A 133 -14.93 -21.53 34.59
C ASN A 133 -16.15 -21.64 35.50
N ILE A 134 -17.31 -21.11 35.08
CA ILE A 134 -18.58 -21.28 35.81
C ILE A 134 -18.97 -22.76 35.88
N LYS A 135 -18.82 -23.51 34.77
CA LYS A 135 -19.15 -24.94 34.73
C LYS A 135 -18.23 -25.76 35.63
N ILE A 136 -16.91 -25.50 35.59
CA ILE A 136 -15.94 -26.13 36.49
C ILE A 136 -16.28 -25.87 37.95
N GLY A 137 -16.50 -24.60 38.33
CA GLY A 137 -16.80 -24.24 39.72
C GLY A 137 -18.05 -24.95 40.26
N LYS A 138 -19.10 -25.09 39.45
CA LYS A 138 -20.30 -25.88 39.82
C LYS A 138 -19.99 -27.36 40.03
N LEU A 139 -19.16 -27.94 39.17
CA LEU A 139 -18.76 -29.35 39.27
C LEU A 139 -17.96 -29.60 40.56
N GLU A 140 -17.04 -28.68 40.89
CA GLU A 140 -16.24 -28.75 42.11
C GLU A 140 -17.10 -28.62 43.38
N GLU A 141 -18.09 -27.74 43.38
CA GLU A 141 -19.06 -27.63 44.47
C GLU A 141 -19.88 -28.91 44.64
N GLU A 142 -20.33 -29.52 43.54
CA GLU A 142 -21.11 -30.75 43.58
C GLU A 142 -20.28 -31.94 44.09
N ILE A 143 -19.03 -32.06 43.64
CA ILE A 143 -18.07 -33.04 44.17
C ILE A 143 -17.86 -32.85 45.68
N LYS A 144 -17.76 -31.61 46.17
CA LYS A 144 -17.64 -31.32 47.61
C LYS A 144 -18.87 -31.72 48.41
N ARG A 145 -20.09 -31.62 47.84
CA ARG A 145 -21.33 -32.04 48.51
C ARG A 145 -21.49 -33.55 48.58
N LEU A 146 -20.90 -34.29 47.66
CA LEU A 146 -21.00 -35.75 47.56
C LEU A 146 -19.94 -36.50 48.38
N LYS A 147 -18.97 -35.80 48.97
CA LYS A 147 -17.94 -36.34 49.87
C LYS A 147 -18.29 -36.05 51.32
#